data_AF-A0A8T3SG15-F1
#
_entry.id   AF-A0A8T3SG15-F1
#
_cell.length_a   1.000
_cell.length_b   1.000
_cell.length_c   1.000
_cell.angle_alpha   90.00
_cell.angle_beta   90.00
_cell.angle_gamma   90.00
#
_symmetry.space_group_name_H-M   'P 1'
#
loop_
_entity.id
_entity.type
_entity.pdbx_description
1 polymer ?
#
loop_
_entity_poly.entity_id
_entity_poly.type
_entity_poly.pdbx_seq_one_letter_code
_entity_poly.pdbx_strand_id
1 'polypeptide(L)'
;MVTPIGIGLEAFWAGLQAGRSPVKRIDRFDPSGFRSQVAAQVDDFDALDHMDARTARQLDRFSQFALAAGQLAMLDAGLTMGARGAPRAERVGVYVGSALGGIAYAEMQHERYLERGIKGVAPNLALAVFGGAAPANLGIALGLHGPI
;
A
#
# COMPACT_ATOMS: atom_id res chain seq x y z
N MET A 1 4.08 8.22 -5.36
CA MET A 1 3.56 8.58 -4.01
C MET A 1 2.04 8.47 -3.99
N VAL A 2 1.43 8.11 -2.85
CA VAL A 2 -0.03 7.97 -2.69
C VAL A 2 -0.44 8.72 -1.41
N THR A 3 -1.29 9.74 -1.52
CA THR A 3 -1.68 10.59 -0.38
C THR A 3 -3.16 10.99 -0.42
N PRO A 4 -3.74 11.45 0.70
CA PRO A 4 -5.11 11.99 0.74
C PRO A 4 -5.32 13.28 -0.07
N ILE A 5 -4.25 13.95 -0.52
CA ILE A 5 -4.33 15.19 -1.31
C ILE A 5 -3.92 14.97 -2.78
N GLY A 6 -3.67 13.72 -3.18
CA GLY A 6 -3.28 13.39 -4.54
C GLY A 6 -2.45 12.12 -4.63
N ILE A 7 -2.61 11.41 -5.75
CA ILE A 7 -1.87 10.21 -6.13
C ILE A 7 -0.93 10.61 -7.27
N GLY A 8 0.37 10.32 -7.13
CA GLY A 8 1.39 10.82 -8.04
C GLY A 8 1.94 12.20 -7.65
N LEU A 9 3.06 12.58 -8.27
CA LEU A 9 3.81 13.79 -7.94
C LEU A 9 3.01 15.07 -8.25
N GLU A 10 2.45 15.15 -9.46
CA GLU A 10 1.71 16.33 -9.93
C GLU A 10 0.46 16.60 -9.10
N ALA A 11 -0.36 15.57 -8.87
CA ALA A 11 -1.59 15.70 -8.09
C ALA A 11 -1.29 16.06 -6.63
N PHE A 12 -0.28 15.43 -6.02
CA PHE A 12 0.16 15.79 -4.68
C PHE A 12 0.61 17.26 -4.62
N TRP A 13 1.42 17.71 -5.58
CA TRP A 13 1.93 19.08 -5.61
C TRP A 13 0.79 20.10 -5.75
N ALA A 14 -0.15 19.85 -6.66
CA ALA A 14 -1.34 20.67 -6.83
C ALA A 14 -2.21 20.69 -5.55
N GLY A 15 -2.38 19.54 -4.90
CA GLY A 15 -3.09 19.42 -3.63
C GLY A 15 -2.43 20.21 -2.49
N LEU A 16 -1.10 20.17 -2.42
CA LEU A 16 -0.30 20.94 -1.45
C LEU A 16 -0.47 22.44 -1.68
N GLN A 17 -0.33 22.90 -2.93
CA GLN A 17 -0.48 24.31 -3.31
C GLN A 17 -1.90 24.83 -3.06
N ALA A 18 -2.92 23.98 -3.21
CA ALA A 18 -4.31 24.35 -2.96
C ALA A 18 -4.60 24.66 -1.48
N GLY A 19 -3.76 24.19 -0.54
CA GLY A 19 -3.90 24.48 0.89
C GLY A 19 -5.20 23.99 1.52
N ARG A 20 -5.89 23.03 0.89
CA ARG A 20 -7.15 22.47 1.39
C ARG A 20 -6.88 21.26 2.26
N SER A 21 -7.50 21.22 3.44
CA SER A 21 -7.38 20.07 4.34
C SER A 21 -8.09 18.84 3.76
N PRO A 22 -7.43 17.67 3.67
CA PRO A 22 -8.08 16.42 3.30
C PRO A 22 -8.84 15.76 4.48
N VAL A 23 -8.76 16.35 5.67
CA VAL A 23 -9.37 15.77 6.87
C VAL A 23 -10.88 15.92 6.80
N LYS A 24 -11.58 14.79 6.81
CA LYS A 24 -13.04 14.69 6.80
C LYS A 24 -13.53 13.67 7.80
N ARG A 25 -14.84 13.59 8.00
CA ARG A 25 -15.45 12.51 8.81
C ARG A 25 -15.10 11.16 8.19
N ILE A 26 -14.70 10.20 9.01
CA ILE A 26 -14.41 8.83 8.57
C ILE A 26 -15.69 8.23 7.95
N ASP A 27 -15.53 7.61 6.79
CA ASP A 27 -16.62 6.96 6.03
C ASP A 27 -16.31 5.49 5.68
N ARG A 28 -15.12 4.99 6.02
CA ARG A 28 -14.73 3.57 5.83
C ARG A 28 -15.37 2.60 6.83
N PHE A 29 -15.84 3.10 7.96
CA PHE A 29 -16.57 2.39 9.01
C PHE A 29 -17.41 3.39 9.81
N ASP A 30 -18.34 2.94 10.67
CA ASP A 30 -19.09 3.85 11.55
C ASP A 30 -18.19 4.38 12.69
N PRO A 31 -17.85 5.68 12.70
CA PRO A 31 -16.97 6.22 13.73
C PRO A 31 -17.73 6.68 14.98
N SER A 32 -19.06 6.50 15.06
CA SER A 32 -19.91 7.07 16.12
C SER A 32 -19.47 6.74 17.55
N GLY A 33 -18.91 5.54 17.76
CA GLY A 33 -18.39 5.08 19.06
C GLY A 33 -17.00 5.60 19.45
N PHE A 34 -16.30 6.31 18.55
CA PHE A 34 -14.92 6.75 18.78
C PHE A 34 -14.85 8.23 19.21
N ARG A 35 -13.87 8.54 20.08
CA ARG A 35 -13.58 9.92 20.51
C ARG A 35 -13.12 10.81 19.34
N SER A 36 -12.31 10.26 18.44
CA SER A 36 -11.93 10.91 17.18
C SER A 36 -12.73 10.28 16.04
N GLN A 37 -13.35 11.11 15.21
CA GLN A 37 -14.25 10.67 14.12
C GLN A 37 -13.80 11.19 12.75
N VAL A 38 -12.58 11.73 12.66
CA VAL A 38 -12.04 12.35 11.46
C VAL A 38 -10.71 11.72 11.07
N ALA A 39 -10.46 11.64 9.77
CA ALA A 39 -9.20 11.18 9.20
C ALA A 39 -8.95 11.82 7.83
N ALA A 40 -7.70 11.85 7.40
CA ALA A 40 -7.34 12.12 6.01
C ALA A 40 -7.27 10.76 5.28
N GLN A 41 -8.28 10.46 4.48
CA GLN A 41 -8.43 9.18 3.80
C GLN A 41 -7.96 9.31 2.34
N VAL A 42 -7.33 8.25 1.82
CA VAL A 42 -7.06 8.15 0.37
C VAL A 42 -8.28 7.52 -0.28
N ASP A 43 -9.13 8.36 -0.87
CA ASP A 43 -10.44 7.95 -1.39
C ASP A 43 -10.36 7.50 -2.85
N ASP A 44 -9.62 8.23 -3.70
CA ASP A 44 -9.53 7.99 -5.14
C ASP A 44 -8.48 6.93 -5.53
N PHE A 45 -8.18 5.98 -4.65
CA PHE A 45 -7.23 4.90 -4.95
C PHE A 45 -7.96 3.63 -5.39
N ASP A 46 -7.76 3.26 -6.66
CA ASP A 46 -8.04 1.92 -7.16
C ASP A 46 -6.73 1.14 -7.29
N ALA A 47 -6.68 -0.06 -6.69
CA ALA A 47 -5.51 -0.93 -6.81
C ALA A 47 -5.32 -1.41 -8.25
N LEU A 48 -6.40 -1.58 -9.01
CA LEU A 48 -6.37 -2.11 -10.38
C LEU A 48 -5.73 -1.17 -11.39
N ASP A 49 -5.61 0.12 -11.06
CA ASP A 49 -4.86 1.10 -11.86
C ASP A 49 -3.33 0.87 -11.78
N HIS A 50 -2.87 0.07 -10.80
CA HIS A 50 -1.46 -0.10 -10.49
C HIS A 50 -0.99 -1.56 -10.50
N MET A 51 -1.89 -2.52 -10.29
CA MET A 51 -1.55 -3.93 -10.23
C MET A 51 -2.66 -4.83 -10.72
N ASP A 52 -2.32 -6.06 -11.11
CA ASP A 52 -3.31 -7.02 -11.55
C ASP A 52 -4.26 -7.45 -10.40
N ALA A 53 -5.43 -7.98 -10.77
CA ALA A 53 -6.47 -8.38 -9.82
C ALA A 53 -6.09 -9.56 -8.91
N ARG A 54 -5.04 -10.31 -9.21
CA ARG A 54 -4.52 -11.36 -8.32
C ARG A 54 -3.66 -10.72 -7.23
N THR A 55 -2.73 -9.86 -7.63
CA THR A 55 -1.85 -9.09 -6.75
C THR A 55 -2.69 -8.22 -5.80
N ALA A 56 -3.63 -7.44 -6.34
CA ALA A 56 -4.52 -6.58 -5.53
C ALA A 56 -5.25 -7.34 -4.42
N ARG A 57 -5.66 -8.59 -4.67
CA ARG A 57 -6.38 -9.43 -3.69
C ARG A 57 -5.49 -10.02 -2.60
N GLN A 58 -4.21 -10.22 -2.91
CA GLN A 58 -3.26 -10.85 -2.00
C GLN A 58 -2.64 -9.83 -1.02
N LEU A 59 -2.54 -8.58 -1.44
CA LEU A 59 -1.95 -7.49 -0.69
C LEU A 59 -2.97 -6.83 0.23
N ASP A 60 -2.55 -6.51 1.46
CA ASP A 60 -3.26 -5.53 2.26
C ASP A 60 -3.11 -4.12 1.66
N ARG A 61 -4.05 -3.23 1.98
CA ARG A 61 -4.09 -1.85 1.50
C ARG A 61 -2.77 -1.10 1.74
N PHE A 62 -2.07 -1.32 2.85
CA PHE A 62 -0.77 -0.66 3.08
C PHE A 62 0.28 -1.09 2.04
N SER A 63 0.30 -2.39 1.69
CA SER A 63 1.23 -2.94 0.70
C SER A 63 0.82 -2.56 -0.72
N GLN A 64 -0.48 -2.40 -1.01
CA GLN A 64 -0.97 -1.85 -2.28
C GLN A 64 -0.47 -0.41 -2.48
N PHE A 65 -0.57 0.43 -1.45
CA PHE A 65 -0.05 1.80 -1.50
C PHE A 65 1.47 1.83 -1.72
N ALA A 66 2.22 0.98 -1.02
CA ALA A 66 3.66 0.88 -1.19
C ALA A 66 4.03 0.47 -2.62
N LEU A 67 3.31 -0.50 -3.19
CA LEU A 67 3.53 -0.98 -4.56
C LEU A 67 3.26 0.11 -5.61
N ALA A 68 2.08 0.74 -5.53
CA ALA A 68 1.73 1.85 -6.42
C ALA A 68 2.70 3.03 -6.28
N ALA A 69 3.07 3.40 -5.04
CA ALA A 69 4.02 4.47 -4.80
C ALA A 69 5.42 4.17 -5.37
N GLY A 70 5.88 2.93 -5.23
CA GLY A 70 7.17 2.47 -5.75
C GLY A 70 7.20 2.43 -7.28
N GLN A 71 6.14 1.94 -7.93
CA GLN A 71 6.02 1.99 -9.39
C GLN A 71 6.06 3.42 -9.93
N LEU A 72 5.30 4.34 -9.30
CA LEU A 72 5.32 5.76 -9.68
C LEU A 72 6.71 6.37 -9.51
N ALA A 73 7.45 6.01 -8.47
CA ALA A 73 8.81 6.51 -8.24
C ALA A 73 9.80 5.95 -9.28
N MET A 74 9.70 4.68 -9.65
CA MET A 74 10.53 4.08 -10.70
C MET A 74 10.27 4.74 -12.06
N LEU A 75 9.00 5.00 -12.38
CA LEU A 75 8.59 5.69 -13.61
C LEU A 75 9.16 7.11 -13.66
N ASP A 76 9.01 7.88 -12.57
CA ASP A 76 9.55 9.24 -12.44
C ASP A 76 11.07 9.28 -12.57
N ALA A 77 11.77 8.27 -12.01
CA ALA A 77 13.22 8.11 -12.16
C ALA A 77 13.66 7.66 -13.56
N GLY A 78 12.72 7.35 -14.48
CA GLY A 78 13.03 6.76 -15.78
C GLY A 78 13.67 5.37 -15.67
N LEU A 79 13.47 4.68 -14.54
CA LEU A 79 14.13 3.42 -14.23
C LEU A 79 13.20 2.26 -14.58
N THR A 80 13.44 1.64 -15.74
CA THR A 80 12.75 0.41 -16.14
C THR A 80 13.71 -0.77 -16.05
N MET A 81 13.45 -1.70 -15.13
CA MET A 81 14.28 -2.89 -14.96
C MET A 81 14.29 -3.74 -16.24
N GLY A 82 15.46 -4.22 -16.63
CA GLY A 82 15.65 -4.97 -17.88
C GLY A 82 15.79 -4.12 -19.14
N ALA A 83 15.54 -2.81 -19.08
CA ALA A 83 15.82 -1.91 -20.20
C ALA A 83 17.33 -1.73 -20.44
N ARG A 84 17.71 -1.34 -21.67
CA ARG A 84 19.11 -1.08 -22.01
C ARG A 84 19.66 0.06 -21.14
N GLY A 85 20.77 -0.21 -20.43
CA GLY A 85 21.40 0.77 -19.55
C GLY A 85 20.84 0.80 -18.12
N ALA A 86 19.81 0.00 -17.82
CA ALA A 86 19.34 -0.17 -16.45
C ALA A 86 20.40 -0.88 -15.58
N PRO A 87 20.50 -0.54 -14.28
CA PRO A 87 21.30 -1.31 -13.34
C PRO A 87 20.82 -2.76 -13.25
N ARG A 88 21.74 -3.65 -12.89
CA ARG A 88 21.39 -5.04 -12.60
C ARG A 88 20.47 -5.11 -11.38
N ALA A 89 19.54 -6.06 -11.35
CA ALA A 89 18.55 -6.19 -10.29
C ALA A 89 19.17 -6.35 -8.89
N GLU A 90 20.33 -7.01 -8.79
CA GLU A 90 21.07 -7.23 -7.53
C GLU A 90 21.70 -5.95 -6.98
N ARG A 91 21.75 -4.89 -7.78
CA ARG A 91 22.29 -3.58 -7.42
C ARG A 91 21.21 -2.59 -6.99
N VAL A 92 19.94 -2.99 -7.04
CA VAL A 92 18.79 -2.15 -6.67
C VAL A 92 18.07 -2.83 -5.50
N GLY A 93 18.09 -2.16 -4.35
CA GLY A 93 17.41 -2.61 -3.14
C GLY A 93 16.09 -1.91 -2.91
N VAL A 94 15.33 -2.40 -1.93
CA VAL A 94 14.06 -1.82 -1.48
C VAL A 94 14.16 -1.52 0.00
N TYR A 95 13.77 -0.31 0.42
CA TYR A 95 13.67 0.03 1.83
C TYR A 95 12.36 0.77 2.08
N VAL A 96 11.40 0.10 2.71
CA VAL A 96 10.07 0.63 2.99
C VAL A 96 9.69 0.28 4.43
N GLY A 97 9.37 1.30 5.22
CA GLY A 97 8.88 1.15 6.58
C GLY A 97 7.35 1.22 6.66
N SER A 98 6.77 0.46 7.59
CA SER A 98 5.37 0.60 7.99
C SER A 98 5.28 0.48 9.51
N ALA A 99 4.53 1.39 10.13
CA ALA A 99 4.36 1.38 11.59
C ALA A 99 3.38 0.28 12.05
N LEU A 100 2.32 0.02 11.28
CA LEU A 100 1.24 -0.88 11.67
C LEU A 100 1.09 -2.09 10.73
N GLY A 101 1.78 -2.11 9.60
CA GLY A 101 1.62 -3.17 8.60
C GLY A 101 0.16 -3.29 8.14
N GLY A 102 -0.31 -4.53 8.00
CA GLY A 102 -1.69 -4.84 7.56
C GLY A 102 -2.67 -5.02 8.73
N ILE A 103 -2.65 -4.13 9.72
CA ILE A 103 -3.46 -4.29 10.94
C ILE A 103 -4.96 -4.38 10.67
N ALA A 104 -5.49 -3.59 9.74
CA ALA A 104 -6.91 -3.62 9.39
C ALA A 104 -7.32 -4.99 8.83
N TYR A 105 -6.48 -5.61 8.00
CA TYR A 105 -6.74 -6.97 7.52
C TYR A 105 -6.59 -8.02 8.63
N ALA A 106 -5.65 -7.82 9.57
CA ALA A 106 -5.51 -8.69 10.73
C ALA A 106 -6.77 -8.67 11.61
N GLU A 107 -7.35 -7.49 11.86
CA GLU A 107 -8.60 -7.31 12.60
C GLU A 107 -9.76 -8.07 11.92
N MET A 108 -9.91 -7.91 10.60
CA MET A 108 -10.88 -8.67 9.82
C MET A 108 -10.67 -10.20 9.91
N GLN A 109 -9.42 -10.67 9.91
CA GLN A 109 -9.15 -12.11 10.08
C GLN A 109 -9.45 -12.58 11.51
N HIS A 110 -9.26 -11.72 12.51
CA HIS A 110 -9.60 -12.03 13.89
C HIS A 110 -11.12 -12.20 14.08
N GLU A 111 -11.94 -11.32 13.52
CA GLU A 111 -13.40 -11.48 13.51
C GLU A 111 -13.82 -12.82 12.89
N ARG A 112 -13.25 -13.18 11.73
CA ARG A 112 -13.51 -14.48 11.08
C ARG A 112 -13.09 -15.67 11.93
N TYR A 113 -11.98 -15.55 12.67
CA TYR A 113 -11.55 -16.57 13.61
C TYR A 113 -12.58 -16.76 14.73
N LEU A 114 -13.10 -15.67 15.31
CA LEU A 114 -14.11 -15.74 16.37
C LEU A 114 -15.41 -16.40 15.87
N GLU A 115 -15.81 -16.12 14.63
CA GLU A 115 -17.03 -16.68 14.04
C GLU A 115 -16.89 -18.14 13.58
N ARG A 116 -15.75 -18.51 12.98
CA ARG A 116 -15.60 -19.76 12.20
C ARG A 116 -14.42 -20.62 12.65
N GLY A 117 -13.73 -20.23 13.72
CA GLY A 117 -12.50 -20.86 14.19
C GLY A 117 -11.36 -20.75 13.16
N ILE A 118 -10.35 -21.61 13.33
CA ILE A 118 -9.13 -21.59 12.51
C ILE A 118 -9.39 -21.72 10.99
N LYS A 119 -10.48 -22.39 10.59
CA LYS A 119 -10.85 -22.56 9.18
C LYS A 119 -11.33 -21.27 8.51
N GLY A 120 -11.72 -20.25 9.30
CA GLY A 120 -12.13 -18.95 8.79
C GLY A 120 -10.98 -18.00 8.46
N VAL A 121 -9.77 -18.30 8.96
CA VAL A 121 -8.59 -17.45 8.80
C VAL A 121 -7.97 -17.68 7.44
N ALA A 122 -7.67 -16.59 6.72
CA ALA A 122 -7.01 -16.67 5.44
C ALA A 122 -5.56 -17.21 5.60
N PRO A 123 -5.14 -18.21 4.80
CA PRO A 123 -3.79 -18.78 4.89
C PRO A 123 -2.67 -17.77 4.64
N ASN A 124 -2.96 -16.69 3.90
CA ASN A 124 -1.99 -15.64 3.58
C ASN A 124 -1.83 -14.59 4.68
N LEU A 125 -2.54 -14.70 5.81
CA LEU A 125 -2.53 -13.68 6.87
C LEU A 125 -1.10 -13.28 7.27
N ALA A 126 -0.26 -14.26 7.61
CA ALA A 126 1.11 -14.00 8.05
C ALA A 126 1.96 -13.26 6.99
N LEU A 127 1.68 -13.50 5.70
CA LEU A 127 2.39 -12.86 4.59
C LEU A 127 1.82 -11.47 4.24
N ALA A 128 0.55 -11.21 4.59
CA ALA A 128 -0.12 -9.97 4.25
C ALA A 128 0.11 -8.86 5.30
N VAL A 129 0.36 -9.21 6.58
CA VAL A 129 0.30 -8.22 7.67
C VAL A 129 1.65 -7.78 8.22
N PHE A 130 2.70 -8.59 8.10
CA PHE A 130 4.00 -8.26 8.66
C PHE A 130 4.60 -7.03 7.97
N GLY A 131 5.31 -6.17 8.71
CA GLY A 131 5.81 -4.90 8.17
C GLY A 131 6.73 -5.05 6.95
N GLY A 132 7.49 -6.14 6.90
CA GLY A 132 8.34 -6.50 5.76
C GLY A 132 7.60 -6.98 4.51
N ALA A 133 6.27 -7.15 4.56
CA ALA A 133 5.49 -7.55 3.39
C ALA A 133 5.57 -6.51 2.27
N ALA A 134 5.45 -5.22 2.59
CA ALA A 134 5.52 -4.16 1.59
C ALA A 134 6.85 -4.13 0.81
N PRO A 135 8.03 -4.07 1.46
CA PRO A 135 9.29 -4.07 0.73
C PRO A 135 9.52 -5.38 -0.06
N ALA A 136 9.11 -6.54 0.49
CA ALA A 136 9.20 -7.82 -0.23
C ALA A 136 8.31 -7.86 -1.48
N ASN A 137 7.04 -7.45 -1.35
CA ASN A 137 6.09 -7.42 -2.46
C ASN A 137 6.52 -6.44 -3.55
N LEU A 138 7.09 -5.30 -3.17
CA LEU A 138 7.65 -4.33 -4.11
C LEU A 138 8.85 -4.91 -4.87
N GLY A 139 9.76 -5.61 -4.16
CA GLY A 139 10.89 -6.30 -4.78
C GLY A 139 10.44 -7.36 -5.80
N ILE A 140 9.44 -8.18 -5.44
CA ILE A 140 8.85 -9.18 -6.34
C ILE A 140 8.22 -8.52 -7.56
N ALA A 141 7.39 -7.50 -7.37
CA ALA A 141 6.64 -6.86 -8.45
C ALA A 141 7.52 -6.10 -9.44
N LEU A 142 8.64 -5.54 -8.98
CA LEU A 142 9.57 -4.75 -9.79
C LEU A 142 10.80 -5.55 -10.26
N GLY A 143 10.95 -6.82 -9.86
CA GLY A 143 12.09 -7.65 -10.21
C GLY A 143 13.41 -7.16 -9.60
N LEU A 144 13.37 -6.70 -8.35
CA LEU A 144 14.53 -6.17 -7.61
C LEU A 144 15.10 -7.25 -6.71
N HIS A 145 16.43 -7.46 -6.77
CA HIS A 145 17.12 -8.55 -6.09
C HIS A 145 18.24 -8.06 -5.16
N GLY A 146 18.38 -6.75 -4.97
CA GLY A 146 19.29 -6.19 -3.99
C GLY A 146 18.78 -6.35 -2.56
N PRO A 147 19.39 -5.66 -1.59
CA PRO A 147 18.95 -5.68 -0.19
C PRO A 147 17.49 -5.23 -0.03
N ILE A 148 16.73 -5.95 0.80
CA ILE A 148 15.33 -5.69 1.16
C ILE A 148 15.20 -5.65 2.68
#